data_AF-A0A397UJT6-F1
#
_entry.id   AF-A0A397UJT6-F1
#
_cell.length_a   1.000
_cell.length_b   1.000
_cell.length_c   1.000
_cell.angle_alpha   90.00
_cell.angle_beta   90.00
_cell.angle_gamma   90.00
#
_symmetry.space_group_name_H-M   'P 1'
#
loop_
_entity.id
_entity.type
_entity.pdbx_description
1 polymer ?
#
loop_
_entity_poly.entity_id
_entity_poly.type
_entity_poly.pdbx_seq_one_letter_code
_entity_poly.pdbx_strand_id
1 'polypeptide(L)'
;MNRLFFSIFIFLTFFFVTVFSHEKLIPHAEINPLPLKIKKAGHNKLIVEVAWDGINVKEDEPVIKRLKCFSKAVTVKDPVQEGTFGERKAQFELTVHRNNAHVKCRYGVLDGVIFKKTFTFQT
;
A
#
# COMPACT_ATOMS: atom_id res chain seq x y z
N MET A 1 -3.39 -58.78 -9.74
CA MET A 1 -3.84 -57.37 -9.61
C MET A 1 -3.43 -56.65 -10.90
N ASN A 2 -4.41 -56.27 -11.73
CA ASN A 2 -4.20 -55.92 -13.14
C ASN A 2 -3.40 -54.60 -13.26
N ARG A 3 -2.28 -54.58 -13.99
CA ARG A 3 -1.46 -53.37 -14.24
C ARG A 3 -2.30 -52.18 -14.74
N LEU A 4 -3.37 -52.48 -15.48
CA LEU A 4 -4.33 -51.50 -15.98
C LEU A 4 -5.05 -50.75 -14.84
N PHE A 5 -5.50 -51.47 -13.80
CA PHE A 5 -6.17 -50.87 -12.65
C PHE A 5 -5.24 -49.96 -11.85
N PHE A 6 -3.97 -50.35 -11.72
CA PHE A 6 -2.98 -49.54 -11.00
C PHE A 6 -2.67 -48.23 -11.75
N SER A 7 -2.54 -48.29 -13.09
CA SER A 7 -2.39 -47.10 -13.92
C SER A 7 -3.60 -46.17 -13.82
N ILE A 8 -4.83 -46.71 -13.93
CA ILE A 8 -6.06 -45.90 -13.84
C ILE A 8 -6.15 -45.21 -12.48
N PHE A 9 -5.78 -45.90 -11.39
CA PHE A 9 -5.76 -45.32 -10.05
C PHE A 9 -4.74 -44.17 -9.91
N ILE A 10 -3.54 -44.32 -10.48
CA ILE A 10 -2.53 -43.24 -10.49
C ILE A 10 -3.04 -42.03 -11.28
N PHE A 11 -3.63 -42.24 -12.46
CA PHE A 11 -4.16 -41.15 -13.27
C PHE A 11 -5.32 -40.42 -12.57
N LEU A 12 -6.23 -41.15 -11.92
CA LEU A 12 -7.34 -40.57 -11.15
C LEU A 12 -6.83 -39.77 -9.95
N THR A 13 -5.88 -40.31 -9.18
CA THR A 13 -5.32 -39.59 -8.03
C THR A 13 -4.60 -38.32 -8.48
N PHE A 14 -3.83 -38.36 -9.57
CA PHE A 14 -3.18 -37.16 -10.12
C PHE A 14 -4.19 -36.11 -10.61
N PHE A 15 -5.28 -36.55 -11.26
CA PHE A 15 -6.35 -35.66 -11.74
C PHE A 15 -7.12 -35.01 -10.59
N PHE A 16 -7.39 -35.75 -9.51
CA PHE A 16 -8.01 -35.17 -8.32
C PHE A 16 -7.09 -34.14 -7.64
N VAL A 17 -5.79 -34.42 -7.50
CA VAL A 17 -4.86 -33.46 -6.89
C VAL A 17 -4.77 -32.15 -7.69
N THR A 18 -4.78 -32.20 -9.03
CA THR A 18 -4.73 -30.98 -9.84
C THR A 18 -6.03 -30.18 -9.83
N VAL A 19 -7.19 -30.84 -9.78
CA VAL A 19 -8.51 -30.18 -9.75
C VAL A 19 -8.79 -29.52 -8.40
N PHE A 20 -8.42 -30.16 -7.29
CA PHE A 20 -8.68 -29.64 -5.94
C PHE A 20 -7.61 -28.67 -5.42
N SER A 21 -6.47 -28.51 -6.10
CA SER A 21 -5.41 -27.58 -5.66
C SER A 21 -5.62 -26.11 -6.07
N HIS A 22 -6.76 -25.77 -6.67
CA HIS A 22 -7.06 -24.41 -7.16
C HIS A 22 -8.19 -23.71 -6.38
N GLU A 23 -8.18 -23.80 -5.05
CA GLU A 23 -8.89 -22.80 -4.24
C GLU A 23 -8.17 -21.45 -4.37
N LYS A 24 -8.68 -20.60 -5.28
CA LYS A 24 -8.25 -19.20 -5.35
C LYS A 24 -8.78 -18.48 -4.12
N LEU A 25 -7.93 -18.29 -3.12
CA LEU A 25 -8.20 -17.39 -2.01
C LEU A 25 -8.34 -15.96 -2.57
N ILE A 26 -9.57 -15.45 -2.61
CA ILE A 26 -9.84 -14.07 -3.02
C ILE A 26 -9.65 -13.18 -1.79
N PRO A 27 -8.86 -12.08 -1.89
CA PRO A 27 -8.75 -11.11 -0.80
C PRO A 27 -10.13 -10.59 -0.39
N HIS A 28 -10.48 -10.72 0.90
CA HIS A 28 -11.79 -10.27 1.40
C HIS A 28 -11.91 -8.74 1.39
N ALA A 29 -10.84 -8.05 1.78
CA ALA A 29 -10.72 -6.60 1.76
C ALA A 29 -9.27 -6.21 1.39
N GLU A 30 -9.10 -5.14 0.61
CA GLU A 30 -7.80 -4.67 0.19
C GLU A 30 -7.78 -3.15 0.09
N ILE A 31 -6.68 -2.52 0.49
CA ILE A 31 -6.42 -1.09 0.28
C ILE A 31 -5.19 -0.94 -0.60
N ASN A 32 -5.38 -0.29 -1.75
CA ASN A 32 -4.37 -0.10 -2.77
C ASN A 32 -3.95 1.38 -2.86
N PRO A 33 -2.64 1.69 -2.80
CA PRO A 33 -2.18 3.06 -2.97
C PRO A 33 -2.33 3.50 -4.43
N LEU A 34 -2.78 4.73 -4.62
CA LEU A 34 -2.75 5.41 -5.92
C LEU A 34 -1.40 6.14 -6.10
N PRO A 35 -1.05 6.54 -7.33
CA PRO A 35 0.17 7.30 -7.59
C PRO A 35 0.26 8.58 -6.73
N LEU A 36 1.37 8.70 -5.99
CA LEU A 36 1.71 9.85 -5.17
C LEU A 36 1.85 11.12 -6.03
N LYS A 37 1.42 12.26 -5.49
CA LYS A 37 1.68 13.58 -6.10
C LYS A 37 2.45 14.48 -5.14
N ILE A 38 3.47 15.16 -5.65
CA ILE A 38 4.24 16.16 -4.92
C ILE A 38 4.03 17.51 -5.62
N LYS A 39 3.54 18.51 -4.90
CA LYS A 39 3.25 19.84 -5.43
C LYS A 39 4.08 20.89 -4.70
N LYS A 40 4.62 21.87 -5.42
CA LYS A 40 5.19 23.08 -4.80
C LYS A 40 4.05 24.00 -4.39
N ALA A 41 4.00 24.40 -3.12
CA ALA A 41 2.97 25.27 -2.56
C ALA A 41 3.54 26.61 -2.04
N GLY A 42 4.83 26.85 -2.25
CA GLY A 42 5.55 28.07 -1.89
C GLY A 42 7.05 27.90 -2.15
N HIS A 43 7.86 28.89 -1.76
CA HIS A 43 9.32 28.83 -1.97
C HIS A 43 9.99 27.65 -1.26
N ASN A 44 9.61 27.38 0.00
CA ASN A 44 10.20 26.32 0.82
C ASN A 44 9.15 25.29 1.29
N LYS A 45 8.04 25.17 0.55
CA LYS A 45 6.89 24.37 0.96
C LYS A 45 6.45 23.42 -0.14
N LEU A 46 6.39 22.14 0.20
CA LEU A 46 5.86 21.08 -0.65
C LEU A 46 4.60 20.48 0.00
N ILE A 47 3.67 20.04 -0.83
CA ILE A 47 2.52 19.25 -0.42
C ILE A 47 2.68 17.86 -1.04
N VAL A 48 2.70 16.85 -0.18
CA VAL A 48 2.66 15.44 -0.58
C VAL A 48 1.24 14.93 -0.41
N GLU A 49 0.63 14.57 -1.53
CA GLU A 49 -0.71 13.99 -1.59
C GLU A 49 -0.57 12.47 -1.76
N VAL A 50 -1.10 11.74 -0.79
CA VAL A 50 -1.17 10.28 -0.76
C VAL A 50 -2.64 9.92 -0.94
N ALA A 51 -2.98 9.24 -2.03
CA ALA A 51 -4.34 8.76 -2.27
C ALA A 51 -4.39 7.23 -2.26
N TRP A 52 -5.54 6.67 -1.97
CA TRP A 52 -5.77 5.23 -1.95
C TRP A 52 -7.16 4.89 -2.47
N ASP A 53 -7.26 3.66 -2.95
CA ASP A 53 -8.50 2.98 -3.26
C ASP A 53 -8.59 1.68 -2.46
N GLY A 54 -9.72 1.00 -2.48
CA GLY A 54 -9.88 -0.27 -1.83
C GLY A 54 -11.23 -0.91 -2.10
N ILE A 55 -11.27 -2.22 -1.90
CA ILE A 55 -12.43 -3.07 -2.11
C ILE A 55 -12.85 -3.61 -0.75
N ASN A 56 -14.17 -3.59 -0.48
CA ASN A 56 -14.76 -4.13 0.75
C ASN A 56 -14.17 -3.56 2.06
N VAL A 57 -13.77 -2.29 2.05
CA VAL A 57 -13.42 -1.52 3.26
C VAL A 57 -14.52 -0.50 3.49
N LYS A 58 -15.02 -0.41 4.72
CA LYS A 58 -16.09 0.54 5.06
C LYS A 58 -15.56 1.97 5.02
N GLU A 59 -16.38 2.92 4.56
CA GLU A 59 -15.96 4.32 4.41
C GLU A 59 -15.68 5.00 5.77
N ASP A 60 -16.34 4.53 6.84
CA ASP A 60 -16.15 4.99 8.21
C ASP A 60 -15.05 4.25 8.96
N GLU A 61 -14.40 3.26 8.34
CA GLU A 61 -13.29 2.53 8.94
C GLU A 61 -12.19 3.52 9.35
N PRO A 62 -11.75 3.52 10.62
CA PRO A 62 -10.71 4.42 11.08
C PRO A 62 -9.38 4.08 10.41
N VAL A 63 -8.62 5.11 10.04
CA VAL A 63 -7.33 4.94 9.40
C VAL A 63 -6.28 5.92 9.92
N ILE A 64 -5.07 5.41 10.16
CA ILE A 64 -3.93 6.24 10.55
C ILE A 64 -3.04 6.50 9.34
N LYS A 65 -3.06 7.72 8.83
CA LYS A 65 -2.23 8.19 7.73
C LYS A 65 -0.85 8.59 8.27
N ARG A 66 0.24 8.08 7.69
CA ARG A 66 1.60 8.45 8.11
C ARG A 66 2.50 8.81 6.95
N LEU A 67 3.32 9.85 7.13
CA LEU A 67 4.43 10.20 6.26
C LEU A 67 5.68 10.45 7.12
N LYS A 68 6.76 9.71 6.83
CA LYS A 68 8.07 9.88 7.46
C LYS A 68 9.15 10.03 6.42
N CYS A 69 9.89 11.13 6.48
CA CYS A 69 11.06 11.38 5.64
C CYS A 69 12.36 11.20 6.43
N PHE A 70 13.37 10.62 5.79
CA PHE A 70 14.66 10.24 6.37
C PHE A 70 15.77 11.18 5.88
N SER A 71 15.55 12.49 5.97
CA SER A 71 16.53 13.50 5.58
C SER A 71 16.35 14.75 6.44
N LYS A 72 17.45 15.39 6.82
CA LYS A 72 17.44 16.70 7.50
C LYS A 72 17.05 17.86 6.56
N ALA A 73 17.02 17.61 5.25
CA ALA A 73 16.67 18.62 4.26
C ALA A 73 15.18 18.99 4.27
N VAL A 74 14.33 18.17 4.90
CA VAL A 74 12.88 18.42 4.97
C VAL A 74 12.35 18.14 6.37
N THR A 75 11.26 18.82 6.74
CA THR A 75 10.46 18.51 7.92
C THR A 75 9.02 18.30 7.50
N VAL A 76 8.43 17.20 7.97
CA VAL A 76 7.01 16.90 7.73
C VAL A 76 6.21 17.50 8.88
N LYS A 77 5.26 18.37 8.57
CA LYS A 77 4.27 18.85 9.52
C LYS A 77 3.20 17.79 9.71
N ASP A 78 2.80 17.54 10.95
CA ASP A 78 1.77 16.55 11.32
C ASP A 78 1.98 15.19 10.60
N PRO A 79 3.11 14.50 10.87
CA PRO A 79 3.52 13.29 10.14
C PRO A 79 2.60 12.09 10.38
N VAL A 80 1.70 12.18 11.35
CA VAL A 80 0.68 11.19 11.69
C VAL A 80 -0.65 11.93 11.75
N GLN A 81 -1.62 11.47 10.98
CA GLN A 81 -2.97 12.04 10.92
C GLN A 81 -3.99 10.92 11.06
N GLU A 82 -4.95 11.10 11.95
CA GLU A 82 -6.14 10.23 12.04
C GLU A 82 -7.17 10.67 11.00
N GLY A 83 -8.04 9.75 10.60
CA GLY A 83 -9.12 9.99 9.65
C GLY A 83 -9.89 8.70 9.39
N THR A 84 -10.67 8.69 8.32
CA THR A 84 -11.39 7.49 7.88
C THR A 84 -10.98 7.08 6.47
N PHE A 85 -11.24 5.82 6.13
CA PHE A 85 -10.94 5.29 4.80
C PHE A 85 -11.61 6.13 3.69
N GLY A 86 -12.82 6.62 3.92
CA GLY A 86 -13.60 7.39 2.95
C GLY A 86 -13.13 8.79 2.65
N GLU A 87 -12.10 9.29 3.35
CA GLU A 87 -11.38 10.49 2.90
C GLU A 87 -10.66 10.24 1.56
N ARG A 88 -10.26 8.98 1.30
CA ARG A 88 -9.55 8.48 0.10
C ARG A 88 -8.21 9.16 -0.22
N LYS A 89 -7.81 10.17 0.55
CA LYS A 89 -6.56 10.91 0.40
C LYS A 89 -6.11 11.57 1.70
N ALA A 90 -4.80 11.73 1.83
CA ALA A 90 -4.12 12.47 2.88
C ALA A 90 -3.20 13.52 2.26
N GLN A 91 -3.09 14.67 2.90
CA GLN A 91 -2.14 15.72 2.51
C GLN A 91 -1.16 15.99 3.64
N PHE A 92 0.12 15.90 3.32
CA PHE A 92 1.20 16.22 4.23
C PHE A 92 1.95 17.43 3.73
N GLU A 93 2.16 18.39 4.62
CA GLU A 93 2.95 19.56 4.35
C GLU A 93 4.41 19.30 4.72
N LEU A 94 5.32 19.59 3.78
CA LEU A 94 6.76 19.48 3.99
C LEU A 94 7.38 20.86 3.86
N THR A 95 8.17 21.24 4.87
CA THR A 95 9.06 22.39 4.81
C THR A 95 10.43 21.95 4.31
N VAL A 96 10.97 22.62 3.31
CA VAL A 96 12.30 22.36 2.73
C VAL A 96 13.31 23.32 3.35
N HIS A 97 14.35 22.78 3.98
CA HIS A 97 15.42 23.53 4.63
C HIS A 97 16.70 23.60 3.78
N ARG A 98 16.88 22.63 2.87
CA ARG A 98 18.06 22.56 2.00
C ARG A 98 17.63 22.12 0.61
N ASN A 99 18.02 22.91 -0.40
CA ASN A 99 17.80 22.60 -1.81
C ASN A 99 18.85 21.61 -2.34
N ASN A 100 18.52 20.95 -3.45
CA ASN A 100 19.37 19.97 -4.13
C ASN A 100 19.79 18.77 -3.24
N ALA A 101 18.94 18.37 -2.30
CA ALA A 101 19.16 17.22 -1.43
C ALA A 101 18.30 16.03 -1.87
N HIS A 102 18.87 14.82 -1.81
CA HIS A 102 18.11 13.61 -2.02
C HIS A 102 17.32 13.25 -0.76
N VAL A 103 16.01 13.06 -0.89
CA VAL A 103 15.10 12.78 0.21
C VAL A 103 14.40 11.46 -0.03
N LYS A 104 14.51 10.54 0.94
CA LYS A 104 13.76 9.29 0.98
C LYS A 104 12.64 9.39 2.01
N CYS A 105 11.42 9.04 1.61
CA CYS A 105 10.26 9.03 2.50
C CYS A 105 9.53 7.69 2.45
N ARG A 106 8.87 7.36 3.55
CA ARG A 106 7.93 6.25 3.68
C ARG A 106 6.56 6.81 4.01
N TYR A 107 5.55 6.31 3.33
CA TYR A 107 4.16 6.66 3.60
C TYR A 107 3.31 5.41 3.65
N GLY A 108 2.16 5.55 4.27
CA GLY A 108 1.18 4.49 4.34
C GLY A 108 -0.02 4.91 5.18
N VAL A 109 -1.02 4.06 5.12
CA VAL A 109 -2.14 4.07 6.04
C VAL A 109 -1.90 2.86 6.99
N LEU A 110 -2.24 2.91 8.28
CA LEU A 110 -1.85 1.87 9.27
C LEU A 110 -3.01 1.50 10.20
N ASP A 111 -3.57 0.30 10.02
CA ASP A 111 -4.42 -0.43 10.98
C ASP A 111 -4.56 -1.90 10.55
N GLY A 112 -3.55 -2.73 10.88
CA GLY A 112 -3.55 -4.19 10.67
C GLY A 112 -3.44 -4.72 9.22
N VAL A 113 -4.16 -4.14 8.26
CA VAL A 113 -4.36 -4.64 6.88
C VAL A 113 -3.64 -3.77 5.83
N ILE A 114 -2.93 -2.72 6.26
CA ILE A 114 -2.77 -1.53 5.42
C ILE A 114 -1.37 -1.35 4.81
N PHE A 115 -1.34 -0.75 3.60
CA PHE A 115 -0.16 -0.62 2.75
C PHE A 115 0.92 0.32 3.31
N LYS A 116 2.16 0.03 2.92
CA LYS A 116 3.33 0.87 3.17
C LYS A 116 4.18 0.95 1.90
N LYS A 117 4.48 2.16 1.47
CA LYS A 117 5.30 2.44 0.28
C LYS A 117 6.44 3.39 0.62
N THR A 118 7.47 3.36 -0.22
CA THR A 118 8.63 4.24 -0.14
C THR A 118 8.72 5.01 -1.44
N PHE A 119 9.12 6.28 -1.37
CA PHE A 119 9.45 7.08 -2.53
C PHE A 119 10.68 7.94 -2.23
N THR A 120 11.29 8.44 -3.29
CA THR A 120 12.42 9.35 -3.22
C THR A 120 12.20 10.53 -4.15
N PHE A 121 12.71 11.70 -3.77
CA PHE A 121 12.68 12.89 -4.60
C PHE A 121 13.90 13.79 -4.32
N GLN A 122 14.06 14.83 -5.12
CA GLN A 122 15.10 15.85 -4.99
C GLN A 122 14.42 17.18 -4.70
N THR A 123 14.88 17.88 -3.66
CA THR A 123 14.36 19.19 -3.22
C THR A 123 14.82 20.33 -4.11
#